data_AF-A0A6P7XMN0-F1
#
_entry.id   AF-A0A6P7XMN0-F1
#
_cell.length_a   1.000
_cell.length_b   1.000
_cell.length_c   1.000
_cell.angle_alpha   90.00
_cell.angle_beta   90.00
_cell.angle_gamma   90.00
#
_symmetry.space_group_name_H-M   'P 1'
#
loop_
_entity.id
_entity.type
_entity.pdbx_description
1 polymer ?
#
loop_
_entity_poly.entity_id
_entity_poly.type
_entity_poly.pdbx_seq_one_letter_code
_entity_poly.pdbx_strand_id
1 'polypeptide(L)'
;MKSEMLEGIERFESPGKGRGLRAVRRFAVGELVFSCPAYTSVLTVNERGNHCDFCFARKEGLSKCGRCKQAFYCNAECQKGDWPMHKLECSAMCTFGQNWNPSETVRLTARILAKQKMQPERSPSEKLLAVKEFESHLDKLDNEKRELIQNDIAALHHFYSKHLEYPDNATLVFLFAQVNCNGFTIEDEELSHLGSAVFPDVALMNHSCCPNVIVTYKGTLAEVRAVQEISTGAEIFTSYIDLLYPTEDRNDRLKDAYFFCCDCKECSTKGKDEAKLELRKLNDPPKPEAIRDMINELLEICELSLDKMGAVFEDNNVYMLHMMYQAMGVCLYIQDWEGALRYGQKIIKPYSKHYPLYSLNVASMWLKLGRLYIGLENKTSGVKALKKAIAIMEVAHGKDHHYVAEIKKEIAQC
;
A
#
# COMPACT_ATOMS: atom_id res chain seq x y z
N MET A 1 -21.76 -7.88 27.15
CA MET A 1 -20.37 -7.53 26.77
C MET A 1 -20.38 -6.14 26.16
N LYS A 2 -19.96 -5.11 26.90
CA LYS A 2 -19.72 -3.78 26.30
C LYS A 2 -18.59 -3.98 25.29
N SER A 3 -18.83 -3.79 24.00
CA SER A 3 -17.73 -3.77 23.04
C SER A 3 -16.76 -2.69 23.49
N GLU A 4 -15.47 -3.02 23.52
CA GLU A 4 -14.42 -2.01 23.64
C GLU A 4 -14.50 -1.12 22.39
N MET A 5 -15.36 -0.11 22.44
CA MET A 5 -15.44 0.92 21.41
C MET A 5 -14.06 1.55 21.26
N LEU A 6 -13.63 1.79 20.03
CA LEU A 6 -12.37 2.49 19.78
C LEU A 6 -12.50 3.92 20.32
N GLU A 7 -11.76 4.23 21.37
CA GLU A 7 -11.91 5.47 22.10
C GLU A 7 -11.54 6.68 21.22
N GLY A 8 -12.40 7.70 21.18
CA GLY A 8 -12.13 8.91 20.41
C GLY A 8 -12.56 8.87 18.94
N ILE A 9 -13.09 7.74 18.45
CA ILE A 9 -13.65 7.61 17.09
C ILE A 9 -14.99 6.85 17.09
N GLU A 10 -15.82 7.07 16.07
CA GLU A 10 -17.07 6.36 15.88
C GLU A 10 -17.37 6.08 14.40
N ARG A 11 -18.12 5.01 14.13
CA ARG A 11 -18.74 4.76 12.83
C ARG A 11 -19.92 5.73 12.65
N PHE A 12 -20.04 6.32 11.46
CA PHE A 12 -21.18 7.16 11.10
C PHE A 12 -21.56 6.99 9.62
N GLU A 13 -22.71 7.52 9.23
CA GLU A 13 -23.11 7.62 7.82
C GLU A 13 -22.58 8.95 7.25
N SER A 14 -21.62 8.86 6.34
CA SER A 14 -21.04 10.00 5.62
C SER A 14 -21.91 10.33 4.39
N PRO A 15 -22.49 11.54 4.31
CA PRO A 15 -23.35 11.92 3.20
C PRO A 15 -22.66 11.75 1.83
N GLY A 16 -23.25 10.91 0.98
CA GLY A 16 -22.75 10.62 -0.36
C GLY A 16 -21.54 9.68 -0.43
N LYS A 17 -21.03 9.19 0.71
CA LYS A 17 -19.87 8.28 0.79
C LYS A 17 -20.19 6.95 1.50
N GLY A 18 -21.44 6.77 1.94
CA GLY A 18 -21.87 5.58 2.66
C GLY A 18 -21.42 5.63 4.12
N ARG A 19 -20.77 4.58 4.60
CA ARG A 19 -20.23 4.55 5.97
C ARG A 19 -18.88 5.25 6.03
N GLY A 20 -18.57 5.84 7.16
CA GLY A 20 -17.29 6.48 7.40
C GLY A 20 -16.87 6.39 8.86
N LEU A 21 -15.66 6.91 9.13
CA LEU A 21 -15.10 7.04 10.47
C LEU A 21 -15.05 8.52 10.87
N ARG A 22 -15.57 8.87 12.03
CA ARG A 22 -15.61 10.24 12.56
C ARG A 22 -14.87 10.35 13.87
N ALA A 23 -14.15 11.46 14.06
CA ALA A 23 -13.51 11.78 15.33
C ALA A 23 -14.53 12.29 16.35
N VAL A 24 -14.56 11.71 17.56
CA VAL A 24 -15.38 12.22 18.69
C VAL A 24 -14.56 13.04 19.70
N ARG A 25 -13.27 13.22 19.41
CA ARG A 25 -12.36 14.14 20.11
C ARG A 25 -11.38 14.75 19.12
N ARG A 26 -10.57 15.70 19.57
CA ARG A 26 -9.47 16.25 18.78
C ARG A 26 -8.29 15.26 18.73
N PHE A 27 -7.60 15.20 17.59
CA PHE A 27 -6.30 14.54 17.44
C PHE A 27 -5.24 15.52 16.92
N ALA A 28 -4.06 15.50 17.53
CA ALA A 28 -2.91 16.30 17.09
C ALA A 28 -2.11 15.57 15.99
N VAL A 29 -1.30 16.32 15.23
CA VAL A 29 -0.38 15.74 14.23
C VAL A 29 0.59 14.76 14.92
N GLY A 30 0.70 13.55 14.35
CA GLY A 30 1.51 12.44 14.85
C GLY A 30 0.83 11.58 15.92
N GLU A 31 -0.37 11.96 16.36
CA GLU A 31 -1.12 11.19 17.35
C GLU A 31 -1.67 9.90 16.74
N LEU A 32 -1.54 8.80 17.49
CA LEU A 32 -2.17 7.52 17.17
C LEU A 32 -3.68 7.64 17.37
N VAL A 33 -4.43 7.46 16.28
CA VAL A 33 -5.90 7.43 16.32
C VAL A 33 -6.36 6.08 16.84
N PHE A 34 -5.91 4.98 16.21
CA PHE A 34 -6.14 3.62 16.65
C PHE A 34 -5.16 2.64 15.98
N SER A 35 -5.14 1.41 16.47
CA SER A 35 -4.44 0.28 15.85
C SER A 35 -5.43 -0.85 15.55
N CYS A 36 -5.18 -1.59 14.48
CA CYS A 36 -6.02 -2.70 14.05
C CYS A 36 -5.14 -3.91 13.69
N PRO A 37 -5.23 -5.03 14.43
CA PRO A 37 -4.53 -6.25 14.04
C PRO A 37 -5.12 -6.78 12.73
N ALA A 38 -4.29 -7.36 11.85
CA ALA A 38 -4.81 -8.00 10.64
C ALA A 38 -5.87 -9.04 10.98
N TYR A 39 -7.04 -8.96 10.33
CA TYR A 39 -8.04 -10.02 10.39
C TYR A 39 -7.46 -11.31 9.82
N THR A 40 -6.78 -11.18 8.68
CA THR A 40 -5.81 -12.12 8.15
C THR A 40 -4.82 -11.38 7.24
N SER A 41 -3.66 -11.97 6.99
CA SER A 41 -2.66 -11.48 6.06
C SER A 41 -1.98 -12.63 5.32
N VAL A 42 -1.29 -12.30 4.23
CA VAL A 42 -0.45 -13.21 3.46
C VAL A 42 0.84 -12.50 3.05
N LEU A 43 2.00 -13.10 3.36
CA LEU A 43 3.30 -12.60 2.90
C LEU A 43 3.43 -12.86 1.39
N THR A 44 3.91 -11.88 0.65
CA THR A 44 4.16 -12.02 -0.78
C THR A 44 5.24 -13.08 -1.04
N VAL A 45 5.16 -13.74 -2.20
CA VAL A 45 6.06 -14.86 -2.52
C VAL A 45 7.52 -14.42 -2.55
N ASN A 46 7.77 -13.21 -3.05
CA ASN A 46 9.12 -12.66 -3.25
C ASN A 46 9.84 -12.34 -1.93
N GLU A 47 9.11 -12.15 -0.82
CA GLU A 47 9.69 -11.81 0.49
C GLU A 47 9.87 -13.01 1.42
N ARG A 48 9.54 -14.22 0.96
CA ARG A 48 9.74 -15.45 1.72
C ARG A 48 11.23 -15.70 1.95
N GLY A 49 11.61 -15.78 3.22
CA GLY A 49 13.00 -15.97 3.64
C GLY A 49 13.66 -14.69 4.15
N ASN A 50 13.14 -13.52 3.76
CA ASN A 50 13.53 -12.22 4.32
C ASN A 50 12.68 -11.88 5.55
N HIS A 51 11.40 -12.26 5.49
CA HIS A 51 10.40 -12.01 6.53
C HIS A 51 9.81 -13.30 7.08
N CYS A 52 9.40 -13.25 8.36
CA CYS A 52 8.60 -14.31 8.98
C CYS A 52 7.18 -14.35 8.39
N ASP A 53 6.74 -15.49 7.87
CA ASP A 53 5.40 -15.69 7.28
C ASP A 53 4.25 -15.40 8.28
N PHE A 54 4.52 -15.45 9.59
CA PHE A 54 3.51 -15.19 10.64
C PHE A 54 3.43 -13.71 11.06
N CYS A 55 4.55 -13.15 11.54
CA CYS A 55 4.57 -11.83 12.18
C CYS A 55 5.18 -10.73 11.31
N PHE A 56 5.66 -11.07 10.11
CA PHE A 56 6.28 -10.17 9.14
C PHE A 56 7.59 -9.51 9.63
N ALA A 57 8.16 -9.96 10.75
CA ALA A 57 9.44 -9.46 11.21
C ALA A 57 10.55 -9.76 10.18
N ARG A 58 11.27 -8.72 9.76
CA ARG A 58 12.48 -8.83 8.94
C ARG A 58 13.63 -9.34 9.81
N LYS A 59 14.23 -10.47 9.45
CA LYS A 59 15.29 -11.08 10.27
C LYS A 59 16.13 -12.05 9.45
N GLU A 60 17.44 -12.05 9.68
CA GLU A 60 18.31 -13.14 9.22
C GLU A 60 18.12 -14.43 10.03
N GLY A 61 18.46 -15.57 9.43
CA GLY A 61 18.45 -16.86 10.13
C GLY A 61 17.04 -17.36 10.51
N LEU A 62 16.03 -17.11 9.67
CA LEU A 62 14.69 -17.64 9.87
C LEU A 62 14.66 -19.17 9.76
N SER A 63 13.83 -19.79 10.60
CA SER A 63 13.59 -21.23 10.61
C SER A 63 12.66 -21.63 9.46
N LYS A 64 13.10 -22.56 8.62
CA LYS A 64 12.36 -23.03 7.44
C LYS A 64 11.36 -24.12 7.82
N CYS A 65 10.16 -24.08 7.24
CA CYS A 65 9.19 -25.18 7.35
C CYS A 65 9.79 -26.48 6.82
N GLY A 66 9.89 -27.51 7.68
CA GLY A 66 10.53 -28.78 7.33
C GLY A 66 9.83 -29.56 6.21
N ARG A 67 8.55 -29.28 5.94
CA ARG A 67 7.76 -29.97 4.92
C ARG A 67 7.86 -29.31 3.55
N CYS A 68 7.32 -28.09 3.40
CA CYS A 68 7.27 -27.43 2.09
C CYS A 68 8.57 -26.72 1.71
N LYS A 69 9.42 -26.40 2.70
CA LYS A 69 10.66 -25.63 2.53
C LYS A 69 10.48 -24.23 1.93
N GLN A 70 9.25 -23.72 1.89
CA GLN A 70 8.86 -22.46 1.25
C GLN A 70 8.22 -21.44 2.21
N ALA A 71 8.15 -21.74 3.50
CA ALA A 71 7.72 -20.80 4.53
C ALA A 71 8.79 -20.71 5.63
N PHE A 72 8.94 -19.52 6.20
CA PHE A 72 10.05 -19.14 7.07
C PHE A 72 9.51 -18.42 8.31
N TYR A 73 10.05 -18.74 9.48
CA TYR A 73 9.52 -18.28 10.76
C TYR A 73 10.63 -17.83 11.70
N CYS A 74 10.34 -16.86 12.58
CA CYS A 74 11.29 -16.44 13.60
C CYS A 74 11.73 -17.60 14.50
N ASN A 75 10.79 -18.48 14.84
CA ASN A 75 10.94 -19.58 15.79
C ASN A 75 9.74 -20.55 15.69
N ALA A 76 9.76 -21.60 16.53
CA ALA A 76 8.70 -22.60 16.60
C ALA A 76 7.33 -22.04 17.04
N GLU A 77 7.30 -20.93 17.79
CA GLU A 77 6.04 -20.29 18.20
C GLU A 77 5.34 -19.65 17.00
N CYS A 78 6.08 -18.88 16.19
CA CYS A 78 5.55 -18.30 14.95
C CYS A 78 5.07 -19.38 13.98
N GLN A 79 5.82 -20.47 13.83
CA GLN A 79 5.41 -21.59 12.96
C GLN A 79 4.12 -22.26 13.44
N LYS A 80 3.98 -22.47 14.75
CA LYS A 80 2.74 -23.04 15.34
C LYS A 80 1.57 -22.07 15.21
N GLY A 81 1.81 -20.77 15.41
CA GLY A 81 0.81 -19.71 15.27
C GLY A 81 0.26 -19.58 13.86
N ASP A 82 1.11 -19.70 12.83
CA ASP A 82 0.69 -19.62 11.42
C ASP A 82 0.10 -20.93 10.89
N TRP A 83 0.35 -22.08 11.54
CA TRP A 83 -0.07 -23.39 11.04
C TRP A 83 -1.54 -23.47 10.58
N PRO A 84 -2.54 -22.88 11.29
CA PRO A 84 -3.92 -22.88 10.82
C PRO A 84 -4.13 -22.25 9.44
N MET A 85 -3.30 -21.28 9.06
CA MET A 85 -3.31 -20.64 7.74
C MET A 85 -2.30 -21.31 6.80
N HIS A 86 -1.07 -21.56 7.25
CA HIS A 86 -0.03 -22.20 6.44
C HIS A 86 -0.44 -23.57 5.91
N LYS A 87 -1.19 -24.37 6.68
CA LYS A 87 -1.62 -25.71 6.25
C LYS A 87 -2.41 -25.69 4.95
N LEU A 88 -3.10 -24.59 4.64
CA LEU A 88 -3.86 -24.37 3.41
C LEU A 88 -2.94 -24.48 2.18
N GLU A 89 -1.72 -23.95 2.30
CA GLU A 89 -0.73 -23.90 1.20
C GLU A 89 0.34 -25.00 1.33
N CYS A 90 0.68 -25.45 2.55
CA CYS A 90 1.85 -26.30 2.80
C CYS A 90 1.84 -27.59 1.98
N SER A 91 0.71 -28.31 1.98
CA SER A 91 0.57 -29.54 1.18
C SER A 91 0.47 -29.23 -0.32
N ALA A 92 -0.24 -28.16 -0.69
CA ALA A 92 -0.45 -27.78 -2.08
C ALA A 92 0.88 -27.39 -2.76
N MET A 93 1.72 -26.60 -2.09
CA MET A 93 3.05 -26.24 -2.58
C MET A 93 3.93 -27.47 -2.84
N CYS A 94 3.84 -28.52 -2.01
CA CYS A 94 4.55 -29.78 -2.26
C CYS A 94 3.98 -30.55 -3.46
N THR A 95 2.66 -30.57 -3.62
CA THR A 95 1.97 -31.36 -4.65
C THR A 95 2.09 -30.73 -6.03
N PHE A 96 1.86 -29.43 -6.13
CA PHE A 96 1.87 -28.70 -7.40
C PHE A 96 3.28 -28.24 -7.81
N GLY A 97 4.22 -28.12 -6.86
CA GLY A 97 5.60 -27.71 -7.15
C GLY A 97 5.64 -26.37 -7.88
N GLN A 98 6.29 -26.33 -9.05
CA GLN A 98 6.39 -25.13 -9.90
C GLN A 98 5.03 -24.66 -10.45
N ASN A 99 4.03 -25.53 -10.49
CA ASN A 99 2.68 -25.18 -10.95
C ASN A 99 1.83 -24.56 -9.83
N TRP A 100 2.35 -24.40 -8.62
CA TRP A 100 1.66 -23.66 -7.57
C TRP A 100 1.80 -22.16 -7.82
N ASN A 101 0.75 -21.55 -8.37
CA ASN A 101 0.75 -20.13 -8.75
C ASN A 101 -0.58 -19.40 -8.47
N PRO A 102 -1.27 -19.61 -7.33
CA PRO A 102 -2.44 -18.81 -6.99
C PRO A 102 -2.06 -17.32 -6.85
N SER A 103 -2.93 -16.43 -7.33
CA SER A 103 -2.78 -14.98 -7.14
C SER A 103 -2.77 -14.63 -5.66
N GLU A 104 -2.14 -13.50 -5.29
CA GLU A 104 -2.09 -13.07 -3.88
C GLU A 104 -3.50 -12.83 -3.31
N THR A 105 -4.42 -12.33 -4.13
CA THR A 105 -5.86 -12.20 -3.82
C THR A 105 -6.48 -13.55 -3.49
N VAL A 106 -6.24 -14.60 -4.30
CA VAL A 106 -6.74 -15.96 -4.01
C VAL A 106 -6.17 -16.50 -2.70
N ARG A 107 -4.88 -16.29 -2.44
CA ARG A 107 -4.23 -16.70 -1.19
C ARG A 107 -4.87 -16.01 0.02
N LEU A 108 -5.11 -14.70 -0.07
CA LEU A 108 -5.77 -13.93 0.99
C LEU A 108 -7.21 -14.39 1.21
N THR A 109 -8.00 -14.56 0.14
CA THR A 109 -9.40 -15.03 0.21
C THR A 109 -9.50 -16.43 0.81
N ALA A 110 -8.58 -17.33 0.49
CA ALA A 110 -8.51 -18.65 1.11
C ALA A 110 -8.34 -18.56 2.64
N ARG A 111 -7.48 -17.65 3.12
CA ARG A 111 -7.28 -17.39 4.56
C ARG A 111 -8.52 -16.74 5.20
N ILE A 112 -9.23 -15.86 4.49
CA ILE A 112 -10.50 -15.27 4.97
C ILE A 112 -11.54 -16.36 5.22
N LEU A 113 -11.75 -17.27 4.25
CA LEU A 113 -12.69 -18.38 4.38
C LEU A 113 -12.32 -19.31 5.56
N ALA A 114 -11.02 -19.64 5.69
CA ALA A 114 -10.54 -20.43 6.83
C ALA A 114 -10.77 -19.72 8.16
N LYS A 115 -10.52 -18.41 8.23
CA LYS A 115 -10.72 -17.59 9.42
C LYS A 115 -12.20 -17.50 9.80
N GLN A 116 -13.10 -17.28 8.85
CA GLN A 116 -14.55 -17.23 9.08
C GLN A 116 -15.07 -18.57 9.66
N LYS A 117 -14.54 -19.70 9.18
CA LYS A 117 -14.89 -21.02 9.73
C LYS A 117 -14.35 -21.23 11.14
N MET A 118 -13.11 -20.81 11.40
CA MET A 118 -12.46 -21.00 12.70
C MET A 118 -12.98 -20.03 13.77
N GLN A 119 -13.37 -18.83 13.38
CA GLN A 119 -13.80 -17.75 14.26
C GLN A 119 -15.00 -17.03 13.61
N PRO A 120 -16.23 -17.56 13.76
CA PRO A 120 -17.43 -16.98 13.17
C PRO A 120 -17.93 -15.71 13.90
N GLU A 121 -17.49 -15.52 15.15
CA GLU A 121 -17.77 -14.32 15.92
C GLU A 121 -16.82 -13.17 15.54
N ARG A 122 -17.21 -11.93 15.86
CA ARG A 122 -16.39 -10.74 15.57
C ARG A 122 -15.00 -10.89 16.19
N SER A 123 -13.98 -10.59 15.40
CA SER A 123 -12.60 -10.54 15.87
C SER A 123 -12.25 -9.17 16.47
N PRO A 124 -11.13 -9.05 17.21
CA PRO A 124 -10.60 -7.76 17.65
C PRO A 124 -10.30 -6.76 16.53
N SER A 125 -10.28 -7.21 15.27
CA SER A 125 -10.10 -6.39 14.06
C SER A 125 -11.40 -5.78 13.53
N GLU A 126 -12.55 -6.13 14.12
CA GLU A 126 -13.90 -5.83 13.64
C GLU A 126 -14.76 -5.11 14.70
N LYS A 127 -14.16 -4.15 15.41
CA LYS A 127 -14.84 -3.42 16.49
C LYS A 127 -15.94 -2.48 15.94
N LEU A 128 -15.71 -1.89 14.76
CA LEU A 128 -16.62 -0.93 14.10
C LEU A 128 -17.17 -1.46 12.77
N LEU A 129 -16.40 -2.26 12.02
CA LEU A 129 -16.80 -2.83 10.74
C LEU A 129 -16.44 -4.31 10.67
N ALA A 130 -17.40 -5.20 10.43
CA ALA A 130 -17.12 -6.61 10.18
C ALA A 130 -16.82 -6.88 8.69
N VAL A 131 -16.03 -7.92 8.39
CA VAL A 131 -15.71 -8.33 7.00
C VAL A 131 -16.98 -8.62 6.21
N LYS A 132 -17.97 -9.25 6.83
CA LYS A 132 -19.28 -9.53 6.22
C LYS A 132 -20.07 -8.27 5.85
N GLU A 133 -19.70 -7.11 6.40
CA GLU A 133 -20.32 -5.83 6.13
C GLU A 133 -19.57 -5.04 5.04
N PHE A 134 -18.45 -5.53 4.50
CA PHE A 134 -17.67 -4.81 3.48
C PHE A 134 -18.50 -4.44 2.25
N GLU A 135 -18.24 -3.26 1.72
CA GLU A 135 -18.76 -2.83 0.42
C GLU A 135 -18.11 -3.67 -0.68
N SER A 136 -18.89 -4.10 -1.66
CA SER A 136 -18.42 -4.98 -2.74
C SER A 136 -18.61 -4.38 -4.12
N HIS A 137 -19.45 -3.35 -4.28
CA HIS A 137 -19.83 -2.77 -5.56
C HIS A 137 -20.21 -3.82 -6.61
N LEU A 138 -20.89 -4.89 -6.17
CA LEU A 138 -21.22 -6.06 -7.00
C LEU A 138 -22.07 -5.68 -8.23
N ASP A 139 -22.92 -4.66 -8.06
CA ASP A 139 -23.78 -4.08 -9.07
C ASP A 139 -23.03 -3.25 -10.11
N LYS A 140 -21.81 -2.79 -9.80
CA LYS A 140 -20.97 -1.96 -10.69
C LYS A 140 -19.88 -2.73 -11.42
N LEU A 141 -19.74 -4.04 -11.16
CA LEU A 141 -18.74 -4.87 -11.85
C LEU A 141 -19.07 -5.02 -13.34
N ASP A 142 -18.15 -4.57 -14.19
CA ASP A 142 -18.13 -4.83 -15.62
C ASP A 142 -17.79 -6.31 -15.93
N ASN A 143 -17.86 -6.69 -17.20
CA ASN A 143 -17.63 -8.08 -17.62
C ASN A 143 -16.17 -8.52 -17.39
N GLU A 144 -15.20 -7.63 -17.61
CA GLU A 144 -13.79 -7.93 -17.43
C GLU A 144 -13.48 -8.28 -15.96
N LYS A 145 -13.94 -7.45 -15.02
CA LYS A 145 -13.77 -7.70 -13.59
C LYS A 145 -14.50 -8.98 -13.14
N ARG A 146 -15.66 -9.29 -13.73
CA ARG A 146 -16.36 -10.56 -13.45
C ARG A 146 -15.58 -11.76 -13.94
N GLU A 147 -14.99 -11.70 -15.13
CA GLU A 147 -14.15 -12.79 -15.66
C GLU A 147 -12.89 -13.00 -14.81
N LEU A 148 -12.22 -11.92 -14.40
CA LEU A 148 -11.08 -11.99 -13.48
C LEU A 148 -11.46 -12.67 -12.16
N ILE A 149 -12.60 -12.31 -11.56
CA ILE A 149 -13.11 -12.95 -10.34
C ILE A 149 -13.41 -14.43 -10.57
N GLN A 150 -13.99 -14.82 -11.72
CA GLN A 150 -14.23 -16.23 -12.01
C GLN A 150 -12.93 -17.03 -12.17
N ASN A 151 -11.89 -16.44 -12.75
CA ASN A 151 -10.56 -17.05 -12.82
C ASN A 151 -9.95 -17.24 -11.43
N ASP A 152 -10.09 -16.25 -10.55
CA ASP A 152 -9.66 -16.36 -9.15
C ASP A 152 -10.45 -17.43 -8.39
N ILE A 153 -11.77 -17.55 -8.60
CA ILE A 153 -12.60 -18.61 -8.02
C ILE A 153 -12.14 -19.99 -8.50
N ALA A 154 -11.86 -20.15 -9.80
CA ALA A 154 -11.34 -21.40 -10.34
C ALA A 154 -9.99 -21.78 -9.71
N ALA A 155 -9.07 -20.81 -9.56
CA ALA A 155 -7.79 -21.01 -8.89
C ALA A 155 -7.98 -21.36 -7.40
N LEU A 156 -8.93 -20.72 -6.71
CA LEU A 156 -9.27 -21.02 -5.32
C LEU A 156 -9.70 -22.49 -5.16
N HIS A 157 -10.58 -22.99 -6.03
CA HIS A 157 -10.97 -24.41 -6.03
C HIS A 157 -9.81 -25.34 -6.38
N HIS A 158 -9.00 -24.96 -7.37
CA HIS A 158 -7.89 -25.78 -7.84
C HIS A 158 -6.82 -26.00 -6.76
N PHE A 159 -6.42 -24.93 -6.04
CA PHE A 159 -5.30 -25.00 -5.10
C PHE A 159 -5.71 -25.29 -3.64
N TYR A 160 -6.95 -24.99 -3.22
CA TYR A 160 -7.34 -24.97 -1.79
C TYR A 160 -8.43 -25.98 -1.40
N SER A 161 -8.91 -26.81 -2.33
CA SER A 161 -10.06 -27.72 -2.11
C SER A 161 -9.88 -28.73 -0.99
N LYS A 162 -8.63 -29.02 -0.60
CA LYS A 162 -8.31 -29.97 0.47
C LYS A 162 -8.77 -29.53 1.86
N HIS A 163 -8.83 -28.22 2.11
CA HIS A 163 -8.98 -27.68 3.47
C HIS A 163 -10.17 -26.72 3.63
N LEU A 164 -10.77 -26.25 2.53
CA LEU A 164 -11.86 -25.31 2.56
C LEU A 164 -13.18 -25.99 2.20
N GLU A 165 -14.22 -25.60 2.93
CA GLU A 165 -15.61 -25.75 2.48
C GLU A 165 -15.98 -24.45 1.78
N TYR A 166 -16.58 -24.56 0.60
CA TYR A 166 -16.91 -23.41 -0.22
C TYR A 166 -18.39 -23.06 -0.08
N PRO A 167 -18.74 -21.77 0.03
CA PRO A 167 -20.10 -21.33 -0.23
C PRO A 167 -20.41 -21.41 -1.73
N ASP A 168 -21.63 -21.03 -2.13
CA ASP A 168 -22.00 -20.96 -3.53
C ASP A 168 -21.17 -19.93 -4.32
N ASN A 169 -21.19 -20.05 -5.65
CA ASN A 169 -20.41 -19.17 -6.53
C ASN A 169 -20.79 -17.69 -6.36
N ALA A 170 -22.08 -17.38 -6.15
CA ALA A 170 -22.54 -16.01 -5.96
C ALA A 170 -21.92 -15.36 -4.71
N THR A 171 -21.82 -16.13 -3.62
CA THR A 171 -21.17 -15.73 -2.37
C THR A 171 -19.66 -15.55 -2.56
N LEU A 172 -19.01 -16.42 -3.35
CA LEU A 172 -17.59 -16.26 -3.68
C LEU A 172 -17.34 -15.01 -4.53
N VAL A 173 -18.18 -14.73 -5.53
CA VAL A 173 -18.06 -13.50 -6.34
C VAL A 173 -18.20 -12.27 -5.44
N PHE A 174 -19.17 -12.27 -4.55
CA PHE A 174 -19.36 -11.19 -3.57
C PHE A 174 -18.12 -11.03 -2.68
N LEU A 175 -17.56 -12.12 -2.16
CA LEU A 175 -16.36 -12.07 -1.31
C LEU A 175 -15.13 -11.55 -2.06
N PHE A 176 -14.87 -12.00 -3.28
CA PHE A 176 -13.73 -11.49 -4.07
C PHE A 176 -13.89 -10.00 -4.38
N ALA A 177 -15.11 -9.55 -4.69
CA ALA A 177 -15.39 -8.14 -4.89
C ALA A 177 -15.16 -7.32 -3.60
N GLN A 178 -15.55 -7.84 -2.43
CA GLN A 178 -15.22 -7.24 -1.13
C GLN A 178 -13.71 -7.18 -0.88
N VAL A 179 -12.97 -8.24 -1.18
CA VAL A 179 -11.50 -8.27 -0.99
C VAL A 179 -10.82 -7.24 -1.89
N ASN A 180 -11.25 -7.11 -3.15
CA ASN A 180 -10.69 -6.12 -4.07
C ASN A 180 -10.96 -4.68 -3.63
N CYS A 181 -12.14 -4.40 -3.04
CA CYS A 181 -12.49 -3.04 -2.60
C CYS A 181 -11.86 -2.65 -1.24
N ASN A 182 -11.52 -3.61 -0.38
CA ASN A 182 -11.18 -3.35 1.04
C ASN A 182 -9.84 -3.99 1.48
N GLY A 183 -9.15 -4.67 0.57
CA GLY A 183 -7.84 -5.26 0.81
C GLY A 183 -6.75 -4.19 0.92
N PHE A 184 -5.75 -4.44 1.75
CA PHE A 184 -4.62 -3.57 1.95
C PHE A 184 -3.33 -4.24 1.53
N THR A 185 -2.49 -3.47 0.84
CA THR A 185 -1.08 -3.79 0.63
C THR A 185 -0.30 -3.40 1.88
N ILE A 186 0.42 -4.35 2.47
CA ILE A 186 1.40 -4.09 3.52
C ILE A 186 2.74 -3.77 2.85
N GLU A 187 3.33 -2.65 3.23
CA GLU A 187 4.58 -2.14 2.67
C GLU A 187 5.62 -1.92 3.76
N ASP A 188 6.90 -2.01 3.39
CA ASP A 188 8.03 -1.69 4.29
C ASP A 188 8.35 -0.19 4.34
N GLU A 189 9.44 0.18 5.00
CA GLU A 189 9.86 1.57 5.15
C GLU A 189 10.26 2.25 3.83
N GLU A 190 10.55 1.47 2.78
CA GLU A 190 10.88 1.92 1.43
C GLU A 190 9.70 1.84 0.46
N LEU A 191 8.50 1.51 0.96
CA LEU A 191 7.30 1.22 0.18
C LEU A 191 7.45 0.02 -0.76
N SER A 192 8.24 -0.98 -0.35
CA SER A 192 8.31 -2.27 -1.04
C SER A 192 7.16 -3.16 -0.59
N HIS A 193 6.55 -3.86 -1.55
CA HIS A 193 5.43 -4.78 -1.30
C HIS A 193 5.84 -5.96 -0.42
N LEU A 194 5.29 -6.05 0.79
CA LEU A 194 5.51 -7.19 1.70
C LEU A 194 4.41 -8.24 1.60
N GLY A 195 3.19 -7.86 1.24
CA GLY A 195 2.06 -8.78 1.15
C GLY A 195 0.71 -8.09 1.24
N SER A 196 -0.36 -8.88 1.34
CA SER A 196 -1.73 -8.37 1.38
C SER A 196 -2.43 -8.76 2.69
N ALA A 197 -3.34 -7.91 3.17
CA ALA A 197 -4.06 -8.13 4.41
C ALA A 197 -5.46 -7.49 4.41
N VAL A 198 -6.26 -7.89 5.39
CA VAL A 198 -7.58 -7.31 5.66
C VAL A 198 -7.56 -6.65 7.03
N PHE A 199 -7.91 -5.37 7.08
CA PHE A 199 -8.02 -4.57 8.31
C PHE A 199 -9.41 -3.92 8.39
N PRO A 200 -10.44 -4.62 8.91
CA PRO A 200 -11.83 -4.18 8.78
C PRO A 200 -12.10 -2.79 9.35
N ASP A 201 -11.62 -2.50 10.56
CA ASP A 201 -11.81 -1.17 11.14
C ASP A 201 -11.04 -0.05 10.41
N VAL A 202 -9.97 -0.39 9.68
CA VAL A 202 -9.20 0.56 8.83
C VAL A 202 -9.93 0.80 7.51
N ALA A 203 -10.54 -0.25 6.93
CA ALA A 203 -11.35 -0.18 5.71
C ALA A 203 -12.61 0.71 5.85
N LEU A 204 -12.99 1.10 7.07
CA LEU A 204 -14.09 2.02 7.32
C LEU A 204 -13.76 3.49 6.99
N MET A 205 -12.48 3.85 6.91
CA MET A 205 -12.06 5.22 6.60
C MET A 205 -12.19 5.50 5.11
N ASN A 206 -12.95 6.53 4.74
CA ASN A 206 -13.11 6.95 3.34
C ASN A 206 -11.83 7.57 2.76
N HIS A 207 -11.83 7.70 1.43
CA HIS A 207 -10.75 8.33 0.68
C HIS A 207 -10.79 9.86 0.70
N SER A 208 -9.61 10.49 0.73
CA SER A 208 -9.41 11.88 0.30
C SER A 208 -8.03 12.06 -0.33
N CYS A 209 -7.91 12.90 -1.37
CA CYS A 209 -6.61 13.28 -1.95
C CYS A 209 -5.83 14.27 -1.06
N CYS A 210 -6.45 14.79 -0.01
CA CYS A 210 -5.82 15.56 1.06
C CYS A 210 -6.12 14.89 2.43
N PRO A 211 -5.57 13.69 2.68
CA PRO A 211 -5.93 12.87 3.83
C PRO A 211 -5.46 13.50 5.13
N ASN A 212 -6.20 13.26 6.21
CA ASN A 212 -5.84 13.72 7.55
C ASN A 212 -5.19 12.63 8.41
N VAL A 213 -5.12 11.39 7.92
CA VAL A 213 -4.35 10.28 8.50
C VAL A 213 -3.48 9.56 7.47
N ILE A 214 -2.46 8.84 7.96
CA ILE A 214 -1.70 7.84 7.21
C ILE A 214 -1.80 6.49 7.96
N VAL A 215 -1.89 5.41 7.19
CA VAL A 215 -1.82 4.03 7.68
C VAL A 215 -0.37 3.54 7.54
N THR A 216 0.17 2.96 8.61
CA THR A 216 1.51 2.31 8.63
C THR A 216 1.42 0.94 9.29
N TYR A 217 2.48 0.14 9.19
CA TYR A 217 2.47 -1.25 9.64
C TYR A 217 3.58 -1.56 10.63
N LYS A 218 3.22 -2.17 11.76
CA LYS A 218 4.13 -2.75 12.75
C LYS A 218 3.99 -4.28 12.69
N GLY A 219 4.74 -4.91 11.79
CA GLY A 219 4.50 -6.30 11.41
C GLY A 219 3.13 -6.43 10.73
N THR A 220 2.23 -7.23 11.30
CA THR A 220 0.84 -7.40 10.81
C THR A 220 -0.18 -6.53 11.55
N LEU A 221 0.27 -5.54 12.34
CA LEU A 221 -0.59 -4.55 13.00
C LEU A 221 -0.63 -3.26 12.16
N ALA A 222 -1.80 -2.85 11.71
CA ALA A 222 -1.99 -1.53 11.13
C ALA A 222 -2.09 -0.47 12.23
N GLU A 223 -1.43 0.66 12.05
CA GLU A 223 -1.51 1.83 12.93
C GLU A 223 -1.90 3.07 12.12
N VAL A 224 -2.92 3.79 12.59
CA VAL A 224 -3.47 4.97 11.91
C VAL A 224 -3.08 6.23 12.69
N ARG A 225 -2.28 7.11 12.08
CA ARG A 225 -1.82 8.35 12.72
C ARG A 225 -2.27 9.60 11.98
N ALA A 226 -2.61 10.63 12.74
CA ALA A 226 -3.00 11.91 12.20
C ALA A 226 -1.80 12.63 11.54
N VAL A 227 -1.99 13.12 10.31
CA VAL A 227 -1.01 13.95 9.57
C VAL A 227 -1.50 15.38 9.35
N GLN A 228 -2.71 15.66 9.82
CA GLN A 228 -3.27 16.99 9.99
C GLN A 228 -3.94 17.04 11.36
N GLU A 229 -4.21 18.24 11.88
CA GLU A 229 -5.06 18.37 13.06
C GLU A 229 -6.48 17.91 12.73
N ILE A 230 -7.07 17.03 13.55
CA ILE A 230 -8.42 16.51 13.35
C ILE A 230 -9.30 17.08 14.47
N SER A 231 -10.32 17.85 14.09
CA SER A 231 -11.30 18.40 15.03
C SER A 231 -12.37 17.38 15.40
N THR A 232 -13.02 17.56 16.55
CA THR A 232 -14.20 16.78 16.91
C THR A 232 -15.30 16.96 15.88
N GLY A 233 -15.93 15.87 15.46
CA GLY A 233 -16.94 15.83 14.41
C GLY A 233 -16.39 15.72 12.98
N ALA A 234 -15.08 15.87 12.77
CA ALA A 234 -14.47 15.72 11.45
C ALA A 234 -14.41 14.24 11.03
N GLU A 235 -14.65 13.98 9.75
CA GLU A 235 -14.43 12.67 9.14
C GLU A 235 -12.92 12.39 8.99
N ILE A 236 -12.54 11.13 9.20
CA ILE A 236 -11.17 10.64 9.12
C ILE A 236 -10.98 10.03 7.73
N PHE A 237 -10.03 10.58 6.97
CA PHE A 237 -9.74 10.20 5.60
C PHE A 237 -8.30 9.74 5.45
N THR A 238 -8.12 8.61 4.77
CA THR A 238 -6.83 8.14 4.27
C THR A 238 -6.75 8.32 2.74
N SER A 239 -5.57 8.14 2.15
CA SER A 239 -5.46 7.99 0.69
C SER A 239 -5.51 6.51 0.32
N TYR A 240 -6.15 6.18 -0.81
CA TYR A 240 -6.24 4.82 -1.36
C TYR A 240 -5.28 4.62 -2.54
N ILE A 241 -4.66 5.71 -2.99
CA ILE A 241 -3.91 5.80 -4.22
C ILE A 241 -2.68 6.68 -4.02
N ASP A 242 -1.76 6.62 -4.98
CA ASP A 242 -0.67 7.56 -5.09
C ASP A 242 -1.21 8.98 -5.42
N LEU A 243 -0.77 9.97 -4.63
CA LEU A 243 -1.19 11.37 -4.73
C LEU A 243 -0.32 12.20 -5.69
N LEU A 244 0.69 11.60 -6.32
CA LEU A 244 1.57 12.27 -7.29
C LEU A 244 0.79 12.77 -8.51
N TYR A 245 -0.12 11.96 -9.04
CA TYR A 245 -0.75 12.19 -10.34
C TYR A 245 -1.81 13.32 -10.34
N PRO A 246 -2.16 13.90 -11.50
CA PRO A 246 -3.18 14.94 -11.65
C PRO A 246 -4.59 14.43 -11.32
N THR A 247 -5.56 15.34 -11.22
CA THR A 247 -6.91 15.01 -10.75
C THR A 247 -7.66 14.01 -11.64
N GLU A 248 -7.44 14.04 -12.95
CA GLU A 248 -8.06 13.11 -13.90
C GLU A 248 -7.56 11.68 -13.64
N ASP A 249 -6.25 11.45 -13.73
CA ASP A 249 -5.58 10.17 -13.47
C ASP A 249 -5.95 9.58 -12.10
N ARG A 250 -6.01 10.42 -11.05
CA ARG A 250 -6.43 9.98 -9.72
C ARG A 250 -7.88 9.50 -9.72
N ASN A 251 -8.80 10.23 -10.34
CA ASN A 251 -10.20 9.84 -10.39
C ASN A 251 -10.46 8.64 -11.31
N ASP A 252 -9.70 8.49 -12.39
CA ASP A 252 -9.78 7.31 -13.25
C ASP A 252 -9.39 6.05 -12.46
N ARG A 253 -8.30 6.12 -11.69
CA ARG A 253 -7.90 5.03 -10.78
C ARG A 253 -8.94 4.74 -9.70
N LEU A 254 -9.51 5.79 -9.08
CA LEU A 254 -10.55 5.62 -8.05
C LEU A 254 -11.84 5.05 -8.63
N LYS A 255 -12.22 5.44 -9.84
CA LYS A 255 -13.41 4.94 -10.51
C LYS A 255 -13.24 3.47 -10.94
N ASP A 256 -12.08 3.12 -11.47
CA ASP A 256 -11.78 1.76 -11.90
C ASP A 256 -11.67 0.78 -10.72
N ALA A 257 -10.92 1.13 -9.67
CA ALA A 257 -10.66 0.23 -8.56
C ALA A 257 -11.72 0.29 -7.43
N TYR A 258 -12.36 1.45 -7.23
CA TYR A 258 -13.24 1.70 -6.08
C TYR A 258 -14.62 2.28 -6.48
N PHE A 259 -14.90 2.44 -7.77
CA PHE A 259 -16.23 2.78 -8.29
C PHE A 259 -16.84 4.10 -7.79
N PHE A 260 -16.00 5.09 -7.50
CA PHE A 260 -16.42 6.45 -7.15
C PHE A 260 -15.50 7.53 -7.75
N CYS A 261 -16.01 8.75 -7.83
CA CYS A 261 -15.21 9.94 -8.14
C CYS A 261 -15.04 10.78 -6.87
N CYS A 262 -13.82 11.21 -6.57
CA CYS A 262 -13.50 12.00 -5.39
C CYS A 262 -13.87 13.47 -5.58
N ASP A 263 -14.56 14.04 -4.58
CA ASP A 263 -15.02 15.43 -4.52
C ASP A 263 -14.23 16.28 -3.49
N CYS A 264 -13.07 15.79 -3.04
CA CYS A 264 -12.27 16.52 -2.05
C CYS A 264 -11.70 17.84 -2.59
N LYS A 265 -11.20 18.70 -1.70
CA LYS A 265 -10.65 20.02 -2.03
C LYS A 265 -9.63 19.99 -3.18
N GLU A 266 -8.70 19.03 -3.19
CA GLU A 266 -7.70 18.91 -4.26
C GLU A 266 -8.35 18.59 -5.62
N CYS A 267 -9.37 17.72 -5.64
CA CYS A 267 -10.10 17.38 -6.87
C CYS A 267 -11.00 18.52 -7.35
N SER A 268 -11.65 19.24 -6.44
CA SER A 268 -12.52 20.37 -6.81
C SER A 268 -11.73 21.58 -7.30
N THR A 269 -10.59 21.87 -6.68
CA THR A 269 -9.79 23.06 -7.02
C THR A 269 -8.78 22.79 -8.13
N LYS A 270 -8.36 21.54 -8.33
CA LYS A 270 -7.27 21.15 -9.24
C LYS A 270 -5.99 21.96 -9.01
N GLY A 271 -5.78 22.47 -7.79
CA GLY A 271 -4.80 23.51 -7.50
C GLY A 271 -3.33 23.10 -7.70
N LYS A 272 -3.05 21.79 -7.81
CA LYS A 272 -1.71 21.26 -8.11
C LYS A 272 -1.56 20.75 -9.54
N ASP A 273 -2.63 20.67 -10.33
CA ASP A 273 -2.59 19.99 -11.63
C ASP A 273 -1.69 20.73 -12.63
N GLU A 274 -1.71 22.07 -12.63
CA GLU A 274 -0.83 22.88 -13.49
C GLU A 274 0.65 22.62 -13.20
N ALA A 275 1.04 22.60 -11.91
CA ALA A 275 2.42 22.31 -11.51
C ALA A 275 2.82 20.85 -11.76
N LYS A 276 1.87 19.91 -11.69
CA LYS A 276 2.10 18.49 -11.98
C LYS A 276 2.30 18.24 -13.47
N LEU A 277 1.61 19.00 -14.32
CA LEU A 277 1.62 18.89 -15.78
C LEU A 277 2.55 19.93 -16.44
N GLU A 278 3.54 20.45 -15.71
CA GLU A 278 4.38 21.54 -16.18
C GLU A 278 5.07 21.18 -17.51
N LEU A 279 4.89 22.08 -18.49
CA LEU A 279 5.41 21.95 -19.86
C LEU A 279 6.63 22.86 -20.02
N ARG A 280 7.57 22.46 -20.88
CA ARG A 280 8.68 23.33 -21.28
C ARG A 280 8.16 24.54 -22.01
N LYS A 281 8.76 25.70 -21.74
CA LYS A 281 8.48 26.93 -22.48
C LYS A 281 9.18 26.87 -23.85
N LEU A 282 8.53 26.24 -24.81
CA LEU A 282 8.97 26.16 -26.19
C LEU A 282 8.49 27.40 -26.97
N ASN A 283 9.25 27.79 -28.01
CA ASN A 283 8.85 28.87 -28.91
C ASN A 283 7.56 28.54 -29.68
N ASP A 284 7.31 27.25 -29.92
CA ASP A 284 6.07 26.72 -30.49
C ASP A 284 5.48 25.68 -29.52
N PRO A 285 4.36 25.97 -28.83
CA PRO A 285 3.80 25.08 -27.84
C PRO A 285 3.18 23.83 -28.49
N PRO A 286 3.37 22.63 -27.91
CA PRO A 286 2.82 21.41 -28.44
C PRO A 286 1.29 21.39 -28.36
N LYS A 287 0.65 20.79 -29.37
CA LYS A 287 -0.82 20.65 -29.41
C LYS A 287 -1.31 19.72 -28.30
N PRO A 288 -2.50 19.96 -27.72
CA PRO A 288 -3.07 19.10 -26.67
C PRO A 288 -3.17 17.62 -27.03
N GLU A 289 -3.44 17.29 -28.29
CA GLU A 289 -3.52 15.91 -28.79
C GLU A 289 -2.17 15.22 -28.73
N ALA A 290 -1.10 15.90 -29.14
CA ALA A 290 0.27 15.36 -29.10
C ALA A 290 0.75 15.11 -27.66
N ILE A 291 0.33 15.94 -26.71
CA ILE A 291 0.61 15.74 -25.28
C ILE A 291 -0.10 14.46 -24.79
N ARG A 292 -1.38 14.28 -25.14
CA ARG A 292 -2.18 13.12 -24.76
C ARG A 292 -1.61 11.82 -25.35
N ASP A 293 -1.29 11.82 -26.64
CA ASP A 293 -0.73 10.65 -27.32
C ASP A 293 0.61 10.24 -26.70
N MET A 294 1.46 11.22 -26.38
CA MET A 294 2.72 10.95 -25.70
C MET A 294 2.52 10.39 -24.29
N ILE A 295 1.54 10.89 -23.52
CA ILE A 295 1.20 10.32 -22.20
C ILE A 295 0.76 8.85 -22.31
N ASN A 296 -0.01 8.51 -23.35
CA ASN A 296 -0.45 7.13 -23.56
C ASN A 296 0.71 6.20 -23.95
N GLU A 297 1.62 6.65 -24.83
CA GLU A 297 2.82 5.88 -25.21
C GLU A 297 3.77 5.62 -24.02
N LEU A 298 3.73 6.46 -22.97
CA LEU A 298 4.57 6.28 -21.78
C LEU A 298 4.26 5.03 -20.98
N LEU A 299 3.05 4.50 -21.09
CA LEU A 299 2.68 3.25 -20.45
C LEU A 299 3.42 2.04 -21.05
N GLU A 300 4.14 2.19 -22.17
CA GLU A 300 4.81 1.11 -22.90
C GLU A 300 6.34 0.98 -22.64
N ILE A 301 6.90 1.64 -21.61
CA ILE A 301 8.27 1.47 -21.05
C ILE A 301 9.43 1.34 -22.07
N CYS A 302 10.18 2.43 -22.32
CA CYS A 302 11.53 2.39 -22.93
C CYS A 302 12.37 3.60 -22.49
N GLU A 303 13.69 3.48 -22.34
CA GLU A 303 14.60 4.62 -22.09
C GLU A 303 14.50 5.71 -23.19
N LEU A 304 14.13 5.31 -24.41
CA LEU A 304 13.76 6.21 -25.52
C LEU A 304 12.64 7.20 -25.16
N SER A 305 11.83 6.91 -24.12
CA SER A 305 10.75 7.78 -23.68
C SER A 305 11.24 9.02 -22.91
N LEU A 306 12.36 8.94 -22.17
CA LEU A 306 12.85 10.05 -21.36
C LEU A 306 13.36 11.21 -22.22
N ASP A 307 14.10 10.93 -23.29
CA ASP A 307 14.58 11.94 -24.23
C ASP A 307 13.42 12.56 -25.03
N LYS A 308 12.48 11.72 -25.50
CA LYS A 308 11.29 12.18 -26.23
C LYS A 308 10.41 13.08 -25.36
N MET A 309 10.15 12.68 -24.12
CA MET A 309 9.41 13.51 -23.17
C MET A 309 10.18 14.76 -22.75
N GLY A 310 11.50 14.66 -22.58
CA GLY A 310 12.35 15.79 -22.23
C GLY A 310 12.35 16.88 -23.30
N ALA A 311 11.85 16.63 -24.51
CA ALA A 311 11.60 17.68 -25.48
C ALA A 311 10.39 18.57 -25.13
N VAL A 312 9.42 18.05 -24.37
CA VAL A 312 8.10 18.67 -24.14
C VAL A 312 7.82 18.96 -22.66
N PHE A 313 8.14 18.03 -21.76
CA PHE A 313 7.87 18.12 -20.34
C PHE A 313 9.06 18.68 -19.56
N GLU A 314 8.77 19.51 -18.56
CA GLU A 314 9.79 19.93 -17.60
C GLU A 314 10.19 18.76 -16.70
N ASP A 315 11.40 18.81 -16.13
CA ASP A 315 11.94 17.73 -15.28
C ASP A 315 11.09 17.49 -14.01
N ASN A 316 10.27 18.46 -13.62
CA ASN A 316 9.35 18.37 -12.48
C ASN A 316 7.93 17.90 -12.85
N ASN A 317 7.66 17.62 -14.13
CA ASN A 317 6.42 17.02 -14.59
C ASN A 317 6.25 15.60 -14.03
N VAL A 318 5.05 15.24 -13.60
CA VAL A 318 4.79 13.96 -12.91
C VAL A 318 5.05 12.73 -13.78
N TYR A 319 4.88 12.82 -15.10
CA TYR A 319 5.18 11.72 -16.02
C TYR A 319 6.69 11.54 -16.21
N MET A 320 7.45 12.65 -16.23
CA MET A 320 8.92 12.61 -16.17
C MET A 320 9.39 11.96 -14.87
N LEU A 321 8.79 12.37 -13.75
CA LEU A 321 9.13 11.82 -12.43
C LEU A 321 8.80 10.34 -12.31
N HIS A 322 7.69 9.90 -12.90
CA HIS A 322 7.35 8.48 -12.98
C HIS A 322 8.45 7.71 -13.71
N MET A 323 8.85 8.14 -14.91
CA MET A 323 9.87 7.43 -15.67
C MET A 323 11.25 7.48 -15.00
N MET A 324 11.61 8.60 -14.39
CA MET A 324 12.83 8.66 -13.58
C MET A 324 12.79 7.69 -12.40
N TYR A 325 11.62 7.50 -11.75
CA TYR A 325 11.44 6.54 -10.67
C TYR A 325 11.59 5.09 -11.17
N GLN A 326 10.98 4.76 -12.31
CA GLN A 326 11.14 3.43 -12.92
C GLN A 326 12.61 3.17 -13.30
N ALA A 327 13.28 4.14 -13.94
CA ALA A 327 14.69 4.05 -14.29
C ALA A 327 15.60 3.91 -13.05
N MET A 328 15.30 4.63 -11.97
CA MET A 328 15.97 4.44 -10.68
C MET A 328 15.82 3.01 -10.16
N GLY A 329 14.63 2.42 -10.27
CA GLY A 329 14.37 1.02 -9.91
C GLY A 329 15.21 0.03 -10.72
N VAL A 330 15.33 0.25 -12.04
CA VAL A 330 16.19 -0.55 -12.92
C VAL A 330 17.65 -0.43 -12.50
N CYS A 331 18.16 0.79 -12.26
CA CYS A 331 19.51 1.02 -11.75
C CYS A 331 19.78 0.27 -10.43
N LEU A 332 18.84 0.31 -9.48
CA LEU A 332 18.96 -0.43 -8.22
C LEU A 332 19.03 -1.94 -8.45
N TYR A 333 18.23 -2.48 -9.37
CA TYR A 333 18.22 -3.90 -9.70
C TYR A 333 19.54 -4.37 -10.32
N ILE A 334 20.12 -3.60 -11.25
CA ILE A 334 21.40 -3.93 -11.89
C ILE A 334 22.62 -3.48 -11.06
N GLN A 335 22.41 -2.95 -9.85
CA GLN A 335 23.43 -2.46 -8.95
C GLN A 335 24.25 -1.26 -9.49
N ASP A 336 23.65 -0.45 -10.37
CA ASP A 336 24.18 0.86 -10.77
C ASP A 336 23.79 1.92 -9.72
N TRP A 337 24.54 1.94 -8.62
CA TRP A 337 24.26 2.80 -7.47
C TRP A 337 24.38 4.28 -7.80
N GLU A 338 25.38 4.66 -8.60
CA GLU A 338 25.56 6.04 -9.07
C GLU A 338 24.40 6.47 -9.98
N GLY A 339 23.93 5.61 -10.88
CA GLY A 339 22.74 5.86 -11.71
C GLY A 339 21.48 6.06 -10.88
N ALA A 340 21.23 5.16 -9.93
CA ALA A 340 20.10 5.28 -9.01
C ALA A 340 20.16 6.60 -8.21
N LEU A 341 21.35 6.98 -7.73
CA LEU A 341 21.55 8.24 -7.01
C LEU A 341 21.27 9.46 -7.89
N ARG A 342 21.74 9.46 -9.16
CA ARG A 342 21.49 10.55 -10.11
C ARG A 342 19.99 10.77 -10.34
N TYR A 343 19.22 9.71 -10.54
CA TYR A 343 17.76 9.83 -10.69
C TYR A 343 17.09 10.29 -9.41
N GLY A 344 17.41 9.67 -8.26
CA GLY A 344 16.83 10.05 -6.96
C GLY A 344 17.03 11.53 -6.63
N GLN A 345 18.21 12.10 -6.93
CA GLN A 345 18.50 13.52 -6.73
C GLN A 345 17.60 14.46 -7.53
N LYS A 346 17.23 14.06 -8.77
CA LYS A 346 16.29 14.81 -9.61
C LYS A 346 14.86 14.70 -9.10
N ILE A 347 14.46 13.51 -8.61
CA ILE A 347 13.08 13.21 -8.20
C ILE A 347 12.69 13.91 -6.89
N ILE A 348 13.58 13.93 -5.90
CA ILE A 348 13.17 14.22 -4.51
C ILE A 348 12.61 15.63 -4.28
N LYS A 349 13.12 16.64 -5.00
CA LYS A 349 12.70 18.03 -4.84
C LYS A 349 11.29 18.26 -5.43
N PRO A 350 10.99 17.83 -6.67
CA PRO A 350 9.61 17.81 -7.18
C PRO A 350 8.65 16.97 -6.33
N TYR A 351 9.05 15.77 -5.89
CA TYR A 351 8.25 14.95 -4.99
C TYR A 351 7.82 15.73 -3.74
N SER A 352 8.76 16.42 -3.09
CA SER A 352 8.48 17.20 -1.88
C SER A 352 7.52 18.39 -2.11
N LYS A 353 7.31 18.82 -3.36
CA LYS A 353 6.33 19.86 -3.72
C LYS A 353 4.96 19.28 -4.06
N HIS A 354 4.94 18.16 -4.79
CA HIS A 354 3.69 17.59 -5.32
C HIS A 354 2.91 16.82 -4.24
N TYR A 355 3.61 16.06 -3.40
CA TYR A 355 2.98 15.30 -2.32
C TYR A 355 2.52 16.19 -1.14
N PRO A 356 1.64 15.68 -0.27
CA PRO A 356 1.33 16.31 1.01
C PRO A 356 2.55 16.46 1.92
N LEU A 357 2.43 17.35 2.92
CA LEU A 357 3.50 17.68 3.88
C LEU A 357 4.13 16.44 4.54
N TYR A 358 3.29 15.51 4.98
CA TYR A 358 3.70 14.19 5.43
C TYR A 358 3.28 13.18 4.37
N SER A 359 4.25 12.53 3.74
CA SER A 359 4.04 11.56 2.69
C SER A 359 5.05 10.42 2.83
N LEU A 360 4.56 9.19 2.81
CA LEU A 360 5.43 8.01 2.85
C LEU A 360 6.28 7.92 1.57
N ASN A 361 5.78 8.36 0.41
CA ASN A 361 6.54 8.39 -0.84
C ASN A 361 7.75 9.33 -0.74
N VAL A 362 7.58 10.49 -0.08
CA VAL A 362 8.67 11.44 0.17
C VAL A 362 9.66 10.87 1.20
N ALA A 363 9.16 10.24 2.27
CA ALA A 363 10.01 9.60 3.28
C ALA A 363 10.84 8.45 2.70
N SER A 364 10.22 7.55 1.92
CA SER A 364 10.87 6.43 1.22
C SER A 364 11.93 6.93 0.24
N MET A 365 11.65 7.98 -0.55
CA MET A 365 12.65 8.54 -1.47
C MET A 365 13.85 9.15 -0.70
N TRP A 366 13.61 9.84 0.42
CA TRP A 366 14.71 10.31 1.28
C TRP A 366 15.51 9.15 1.89
N LEU A 367 14.84 8.06 2.24
CA LEU A 367 15.48 6.87 2.81
C LEU A 367 16.38 6.18 1.77
N LYS A 368 15.86 5.90 0.57
CA LYS A 368 16.62 5.36 -0.56
C LYS A 368 17.84 6.22 -0.88
N LEU A 369 17.67 7.54 -0.97
CA LEU A 369 18.77 8.48 -1.16
C LEU A 369 19.80 8.41 -0.02
N GLY A 370 19.34 8.37 1.23
CA GLY A 370 20.22 8.29 2.40
C GLY A 370 21.10 7.04 2.38
N ARG A 371 20.50 5.88 2.10
CA ARG A 371 21.18 4.60 1.98
C ARG A 371 22.15 4.57 0.79
N LEU A 372 21.76 5.09 -0.37
CA LEU A 372 22.64 5.24 -1.55
C LEU A 372 23.85 6.14 -1.25
N TYR A 373 23.65 7.30 -0.62
CA TYR A 373 24.75 8.18 -0.25
C TYR A 373 25.72 7.52 0.72
N ILE A 374 25.23 6.77 1.72
CA ILE A 374 26.09 6.06 2.68
C ILE A 374 26.88 4.96 1.97
N GLY A 375 26.22 4.17 1.11
CA GLY A 375 26.86 3.12 0.32
C GLY A 375 27.93 3.64 -0.64
N LEU A 376 27.76 4.84 -1.17
CA LEU A 376 28.73 5.57 -2.01
C LEU A 376 29.68 6.46 -1.21
N GLU A 377 29.90 6.15 0.08
CA GLU A 377 30.83 6.82 0.99
C GLU A 377 30.58 8.31 1.26
N ASN A 378 29.45 8.87 0.81
CA ASN A 378 29.02 10.25 1.07
C ASN A 378 28.17 10.34 2.36
N LYS A 379 28.79 10.00 3.49
CA LYS A 379 28.12 9.93 4.80
C LYS A 379 27.40 11.22 5.20
N THR A 380 27.99 12.39 4.94
CA THR A 380 27.40 13.68 5.29
C THR A 380 26.05 13.90 4.60
N SER A 381 25.97 13.61 3.30
CA SER A 381 24.72 13.73 2.55
C SER A 381 23.72 12.64 2.93
N GLY A 382 24.23 11.43 3.19
CA GLY A 382 23.44 10.30 3.66
C GLY A 382 22.72 10.57 4.98
N VAL A 383 23.47 10.99 6.01
CA VAL A 383 22.89 11.36 7.32
C VAL A 383 21.87 12.50 7.17
N LYS A 384 22.12 13.48 6.30
CA LYS A 384 21.18 14.57 6.04
C LYS A 384 19.88 14.07 5.40
N ALA A 385 19.95 13.12 4.48
CA ALA A 385 18.79 12.50 3.84
C ALA A 385 18.01 11.61 4.82
N LEU A 386 18.69 10.74 5.57
CA LEU A 386 18.07 9.88 6.59
C LEU A 386 17.35 10.70 7.68
N LYS A 387 17.91 11.83 8.11
CA LYS A 387 17.23 12.74 9.06
C LYS A 387 15.94 13.32 8.49
N LYS A 388 15.86 13.57 7.18
CA LYS A 388 14.60 14.02 6.54
C LYS A 388 13.57 12.91 6.46
N ALA A 389 13.99 11.67 6.19
CA ALA A 389 13.10 10.50 6.25
C ALA A 389 12.54 10.35 7.67
N ILE A 390 13.40 10.35 8.71
CA ILE A 390 13.00 10.26 10.12
C ILE A 390 11.97 11.34 10.49
N ALA A 391 12.17 12.60 10.07
CA ALA A 391 11.25 13.68 10.42
C ALA A 391 9.80 13.43 9.96
N ILE A 392 9.62 12.77 8.82
CA ILE A 392 8.29 12.37 8.32
C ILE A 392 7.82 11.09 9.01
N MET A 393 8.71 10.11 9.15
CA MET A 393 8.40 8.80 9.74
C MET A 393 8.02 8.90 11.23
N GLU A 394 8.61 9.81 12.00
CA GLU A 394 8.23 10.03 13.41
C GLU A 394 6.78 10.48 13.56
N VAL A 395 6.21 11.12 12.54
CA VAL A 395 4.78 11.50 12.49
C VAL A 395 3.93 10.33 11.99
N ALA A 396 4.29 9.74 10.84
CA ALA A 396 3.46 8.71 10.21
C ALA A 396 3.51 7.34 10.95
N HIS A 397 4.69 6.91 11.38
CA HIS A 397 4.93 5.64 12.08
C HIS A 397 4.99 5.78 13.60
N GLY A 398 5.22 6.99 14.12
CA GLY A 398 5.49 7.22 15.55
C GLY A 398 6.97 7.16 15.90
N LYS A 399 7.37 7.90 16.94
CA LYS A 399 8.77 8.07 17.37
C LYS A 399 9.43 6.79 17.88
N ASP A 400 8.62 5.86 18.38
CA ASP A 400 8.99 4.57 18.96
C ASP A 400 8.95 3.42 17.95
N HIS A 401 8.67 3.71 16.66
CA HIS A 401 8.62 2.68 15.64
C HIS A 401 9.99 2.03 15.37
N HIS A 402 10.01 0.73 15.14
CA HIS A 402 11.25 -0.04 14.92
C HIS A 402 12.05 0.47 13.73
N TYR A 403 11.42 0.80 12.60
CA TYR A 403 12.12 1.43 11.47
C TYR A 403 12.79 2.76 11.83
N VAL A 404 12.16 3.59 12.67
CA VAL A 404 12.79 4.86 13.14
C VAL A 404 14.01 4.55 13.99
N ALA A 405 13.96 3.52 14.84
CA ALA A 405 15.09 3.07 15.64
C ALA A 405 16.22 2.48 14.78
N GLU A 406 15.90 1.69 13.76
CA GLU A 406 16.86 1.13 12.79
C GLU A 406 17.61 2.24 12.06
N ILE A 407 16.90 3.23 11.51
CA ILE A 407 17.53 4.35 10.78
C ILE A 407 18.38 5.21 11.73
N LYS A 408 17.95 5.43 12.98
CA LYS A 408 18.78 6.11 13.99
C LYS A 408 20.07 5.35 14.29
N LYS A 409 20.02 4.01 14.30
CA LYS A 409 21.19 3.16 14.46
C LYS A 409 22.11 3.24 13.23
N GLU A 410 21.56 3.22 12.01
CA GLU A 410 22.32 3.43 10.76
C GLU A 410 23.10 4.77 10.80
N ILE A 411 22.44 5.86 11.24
CA ILE A 411 23.07 7.17 11.39
C ILE A 411 24.19 7.14 12.45
N ALA A 412 24.00 6.45 13.57
CA ALA A 412 25.01 6.37 14.63
C ALA A 412 26.26 5.56 14.24
N GLN A 413 26.17 4.75 13.19
CA GLN A 413 27.26 3.95 12.64
C GLN A 413 28.04 4.67 11.53
N CYS A 414 27.52 5.80 11.02
CA CYS A 414 28.18 6.64 10.02
C CYS A 414 29.21 7.55 10.67
#